data_AF-A0AAW2NBG8-F1
#
_entry.id   AF-A0AAW2NBG8-F1
#
_cell.length_a   1.000
_cell.length_b   1.000
_cell.length_c   1.000
_cell.angle_alpha   90.00
_cell.angle_beta   90.00
_cell.angle_gamma   90.00
#
_symmetry.space_group_name_H-M   'P 1'
#
loop_
_entity.id
_entity.type
_entity.pdbx_description
1 polymer ?
#
loop_
_entity_poly.entity_id
_entity_poly.type
_entity_poly.pdbx_seq_one_letter_code
_entity_poly.pdbx_strand_id
1 'polypeptide(L)'
;MSRTAVAVCEGRELLPSFVKRLELYKDLLLRALIDRGWHFKDTDRIRGLIKDQLSLPNSVCTVDSVESELLNMDLRSIGGKCLPEPSVLRKTSHLQGPMVLQVPFPR
;
A
#
# COMPACT_ATOMS: atom_id res chain seq x y z
N MET A 1 7.60 -23.59 -18.47
CA MET A 1 8.28 -22.47 -19.18
C MET A 1 7.76 -21.15 -18.62
N SER A 2 8.41 -20.62 -17.59
CA SER A 2 8.10 -19.30 -17.01
C SER A 2 8.56 -18.22 -17.99
N ARG A 3 7.64 -17.33 -18.39
CA ARG A 3 7.98 -16.13 -19.15
C ARG A 3 8.24 -15.00 -18.17
N THR A 4 9.51 -14.72 -17.93
CA THR A 4 10.02 -13.47 -17.37
C THR A 4 9.56 -12.32 -18.25
N ALA A 5 8.78 -11.39 -17.70
CA ALA A 5 8.47 -10.13 -18.37
C ALA A 5 9.56 -9.12 -18.03
N VAL A 6 10.55 -9.00 -18.93
CA VAL A 6 11.52 -7.91 -18.94
C VAL A 6 10.82 -6.69 -19.51
N ALA A 7 10.60 -5.66 -18.69
CA ALA A 7 10.22 -4.34 -19.17
C ALA A 7 11.43 -3.41 -19.09
N VAL A 8 12.23 -3.42 -20.15
CA VAL A 8 13.12 -2.30 -20.49
C VAL A 8 12.89 -2.06 -21.96
N CYS A 9 12.28 -0.92 -22.31
CA CYS A 9 12.46 -0.31 -23.62
C CYS A 9 11.92 1.13 -23.62
N GLU A 10 12.81 2.02 -24.02
CA GLU A 10 12.64 3.43 -24.30
C GLU A 10 11.46 3.70 -25.25
N GLY A 11 10.68 4.75 -24.96
CA GLY A 11 9.93 5.49 -25.97
C GLY A 11 8.76 4.81 -26.70
N ARG A 12 8.18 3.71 -26.21
CA ARG A 12 6.95 3.14 -26.78
C ARG A 12 5.78 3.25 -25.82
N GLU A 13 4.70 3.88 -26.28
CA GLU A 13 3.43 3.94 -25.56
C GLU A 13 2.95 2.53 -25.21
N LEU A 14 2.74 2.28 -23.92
CA LEU A 14 2.22 1.02 -23.43
C LEU A 14 0.82 0.81 -24.03
N LEU A 15 0.55 -0.38 -24.57
CA LEU A 15 -0.77 -0.69 -25.12
C LEU A 15 -1.86 -0.42 -24.06
N PRO A 16 -3.03 0.13 -24.44
CA PRO A 16 -4.11 0.43 -23.50
C PRO A 16 -4.54 -0.76 -22.62
N SER A 17 -4.42 -1.99 -23.14
CA SER A 17 -4.68 -3.23 -22.41
C SER A 17 -3.65 -3.52 -21.32
N PHE A 18 -2.39 -3.16 -21.55
CA PHE A 18 -1.31 -3.30 -20.58
C PHE A 18 -1.43 -2.24 -19.48
N VAL A 19 -1.75 -0.99 -19.85
CA VAL A 19 -2.04 0.09 -18.91
C VAL A 19 -3.19 -0.30 -17.98
N LYS A 20 -4.30 -0.80 -18.52
CA LYS A 20 -5.43 -1.29 -17.71
C LYS A 20 -5.05 -2.41 -16.75
N ARG A 21 -4.20 -3.34 -17.18
CA ARG A 21 -3.71 -4.44 -16.32
C ARG A 21 -2.83 -3.92 -15.18
N LEU A 22 -2.00 -2.93 -15.45
CA LEU A 22 -1.13 -2.32 -14.44
C LEU A 22 -1.94 -1.55 -13.40
N GLU A 23 -2.95 -0.79 -13.83
CA GLU A 23 -3.87 -0.11 -12.89
C GLU A 23 -4.63 -1.11 -12.02
N LEU A 24 -5.17 -2.18 -12.62
CA LEU A 24 -5.83 -3.25 -11.86
C LEU A 24 -4.88 -3.89 -10.82
N TYR A 25 -3.61 -4.09 -11.18
CA TYR A 25 -2.64 -4.67 -10.25
C TYR A 25 -2.37 -3.75 -9.05
N LYS A 26 -2.26 -2.43 -9.26
CA LYS A 26 -2.11 -1.45 -8.17
C LYS A 26 -3.32 -1.46 -7.24
N ASP A 27 -4.52 -1.54 -7.80
CA ASP A 27 -5.76 -1.63 -7.03
C ASP A 27 -5.79 -2.91 -6.17
N LEU A 28 -5.35 -4.04 -6.74
CA LEU A 28 -5.25 -5.31 -6.01
C LEU A 28 -4.24 -5.25 -4.87
N LEU A 29 -3.07 -4.64 -5.08
CA LEU A 29 -2.08 -4.44 -4.03
C LEU A 29 -2.61 -3.54 -2.91
N LEU A 30 -3.24 -2.42 -3.27
CA LEU A 30 -3.86 -1.52 -2.29
C LEU A 30 -4.94 -2.25 -1.50
N ARG A 31 -5.76 -3.06 -2.16
CA ARG A 31 -6.82 -3.84 -1.51
C ARG A 31 -6.23 -4.86 -0.54
N ALA A 32 -5.17 -5.57 -0.94
CA ALA A 32 -4.50 -6.54 -0.08
C ALA A 32 -3.91 -5.88 1.19
N LEU A 33 -3.35 -4.67 1.07
CA LEU A 33 -2.89 -3.90 2.24
C LEU A 33 -4.05 -3.55 3.18
N ILE A 34 -5.18 -3.11 2.63
CA ILE A 34 -6.38 -2.80 3.42
C ILE A 34 -6.90 -4.05 4.14
N ASP A 35 -6.95 -5.18 3.45
CA ASP A 35 -7.39 -6.46 4.05
C ASP A 35 -6.40 -6.96 5.13
N ARG A 36 -5.13 -6.50 5.12
CA ARG A 36 -4.15 -6.71 6.21
C ARG A 36 -4.28 -5.72 7.38
N GLY A 37 -5.21 -4.76 7.30
CA GLY A 37 -5.49 -3.80 8.37
C GLY A 37 -4.78 -2.44 8.20
N TRP A 38 -4.15 -2.18 7.05
CA TRP A 38 -3.66 -0.84 6.75
C TRP A 38 -4.82 0.10 6.49
N HIS A 39 -4.77 1.26 7.13
CA HIS A 39 -5.72 2.32 6.90
C HIS A 39 -4.98 3.57 6.44
N PHE A 40 -5.21 4.03 5.22
CA PHE A 40 -4.48 5.14 4.60
C PHE A 40 -5.33 6.41 4.60
N LYS A 41 -4.70 7.57 4.81
CA LYS A 41 -5.38 8.86 4.66
C LYS A 41 -5.47 9.33 3.21
N ASP A 42 -4.49 8.91 2.42
CA ASP A 42 -4.32 9.29 1.02
C ASP A 42 -3.92 8.03 0.25
N THR A 43 -4.89 7.42 -0.43
CA THR A 43 -4.66 6.23 -1.25
C THR A 43 -3.86 6.53 -2.51
N ASP A 44 -3.91 7.76 -3.02
CA ASP A 44 -3.18 8.15 -4.23
C ASP A 44 -1.69 8.24 -3.98
N ARG A 45 -1.30 8.71 -2.79
CA ARG A 45 0.09 8.64 -2.33
C ARG A 45 0.61 7.20 -2.29
N ILE A 46 -0.19 6.25 -1.83
CA ILE A 46 0.20 4.83 -1.78
C ILE A 46 0.25 4.23 -3.20
N ARG A 47 -0.70 4.59 -4.08
CA ARG A 47 -0.63 4.22 -5.50
C ARG A 47 0.65 4.74 -6.18
N GLY A 48 1.09 5.94 -5.80
CA GLY A 48 2.37 6.53 -6.21
C GLY A 48 3.56 5.66 -5.80
N LEU A 49 3.63 5.30 -4.51
CA LEU A 49 4.68 4.42 -3.99
C LEU A 49 4.71 3.07 -4.70
N ILE A 50 3.54 2.45 -4.91
CA ILE A 50 3.44 1.19 -5.67
C ILE A 50 3.94 1.38 -7.11
N LYS A 51 3.58 2.49 -7.76
CA LYS A 51 4.04 2.81 -9.12
C LYS A 51 5.56 2.99 -9.17
N ASP A 52 6.14 3.64 -8.17
CA ASP A 52 7.59 3.86 -8.08
C ASP A 52 8.32 2.53 -7.90
N GLN A 53 7.83 1.64 -7.01
CA GLN A 53 8.36 0.28 -6.87
C GLN A 53 8.27 -0.54 -8.16
N LEU A 54 7.16 -0.45 -8.90
CA LEU A 54 6.96 -1.13 -10.19
C LEU A 54 7.89 -0.59 -11.30
N SER A 55 8.38 0.63 -11.15
CA SER A 55 9.28 1.27 -12.11
C SER A 55 10.75 0.91 -11.88
N LEU A 56 11.09 0.33 -10.72
CA LEU A 56 12.45 -0.07 -10.40
C LEU A 56 12.85 -1.35 -11.15
N PRO A 57 13.99 -1.34 -11.87
CA PRO A 57 14.48 -2.53 -12.56
C PRO A 57 14.82 -3.63 -11.54
N ASN A 58 14.38 -4.86 -11.80
CA ASN A 58 14.57 -6.05 -10.97
C ASN A 58 13.88 -6.04 -9.59
N SER A 59 13.04 -5.04 -9.30
CA SER A 59 12.22 -5.03 -8.08
C SER A 59 10.95 -5.87 -8.29
N VAL A 60 10.67 -6.79 -7.37
CA VAL A 60 9.39 -7.51 -7.35
C VAL A 60 8.43 -6.73 -6.45
N CYS A 61 7.55 -5.94 -7.05
CA CYS A 61 6.51 -5.23 -6.30
C CYS A 61 5.42 -6.22 -5.85
N THR A 62 5.52 -6.66 -4.60
CA THR A 62 4.58 -7.55 -3.91
C THR A 62 3.92 -6.81 -2.75
N VAL A 63 2.88 -7.39 -2.15
CA VAL A 63 2.28 -6.81 -0.94
C VAL A 63 3.33 -6.69 0.17
N ASP A 64 4.18 -7.70 0.34
CA ASP A 64 5.21 -7.73 1.39
C ASP A 64 6.32 -6.69 1.17
N SER A 65 6.71 -6.42 -0.09
CA SER A 65 7.69 -5.38 -0.40
C SER A 65 7.13 -3.98 -0.15
N VAL A 66 5.85 -3.76 -0.46
CA VAL A 66 5.17 -2.49 -0.18
C VAL A 66 5.01 -2.29 1.33
N GLU A 67 4.58 -3.32 2.07
CA GLU A 67 4.52 -3.26 3.53
C GLU A 67 5.88 -2.96 4.17
N SER A 68 6.95 -3.58 3.69
CA SER A 68 8.30 -3.33 4.19
C SER A 68 8.70 -1.86 4.05
N GLU A 69 8.30 -1.20 2.95
CA GLU A 69 8.53 0.24 2.79
C GLU A 69 7.64 1.06 3.73
N LEU A 70 6.35 0.72 3.83
CA LEU A 70 5.39 1.42 4.70
C LEU A 70 5.76 1.33 6.19
N LEU A 71 6.34 0.21 6.64
CA LEU A 71 6.82 0.02 8.02
C LEU A 71 7.95 1.00 8.39
N ASN A 72 8.67 1.54 7.40
CA ASN A 72 9.70 2.55 7.60
C ASN A 72 9.14 3.99 7.60
N MET A 73 7.84 4.16 7.40
CA MET A 73 7.17 5.47 7.36
C MET A 73 6.43 5.77 8.66
N ASP A 74 6.29 7.05 8.97
CA ASP A 74 5.46 7.50 10.09
C ASP A 74 3.98 7.41 9.71
N LEU A 75 3.17 6.68 10.50
CA LEU A 75 1.72 6.56 10.30
C LEU A 75 0.99 7.90 10.43
N ARG A 76 1.51 8.92 11.10
CA ARG A 76 0.94 10.29 11.04
C ARG A 76 1.03 10.86 9.63
N SER A 77 2.04 10.43 8.87
CA SER A 77 2.29 10.89 7.51
C SER A 77 1.49 10.13 6.46
N ILE A 78 1.16 8.85 6.66
CA ILE A 78 0.47 8.00 5.65
C ILE A 78 -0.86 7.38 6.13
N GLY A 79 -1.02 7.19 7.43
CA GLY A 79 -2.15 6.51 8.04
C GLY A 79 -3.39 7.41 8.13
N GLY A 80 -4.55 6.81 7.85
CA GLY A 80 -5.86 7.41 8.04
C GLY A 80 -6.44 7.08 9.41
N LYS A 81 -7.48 7.81 9.82
CA LYS A 81 -8.16 7.55 11.10
C LYS A 81 -8.92 6.23 11.05
N CYS A 82 -8.45 5.23 11.79
CA CYS A 82 -9.09 3.91 11.93
C CYS A 82 -9.65 3.65 13.33
N LEU A 83 -9.13 4.34 14.35
CA LEU A 83 -9.62 4.21 15.72
C LEU A 83 -10.90 5.04 15.94
N PRO A 84 -11.89 4.51 16.67
CA PRO A 84 -13.06 5.28 17.08
C PRO A 84 -12.67 6.53 17.88
N GLU A 85 -13.58 7.52 17.94
CA GLU A 85 -13.35 8.70 18.77
C GLU A 85 -13.10 8.33 20.23
N PRO A 86 -12.28 9.11 20.98
CA PRO A 86 -12.00 8.82 22.39
C PRO A 86 -13.25 8.68 23.27
N SER A 87 -14.33 9.39 22.96
CA SER A 87 -15.62 9.30 23.65
C SER A 87 -16.32 7.95 23.45
N VAL A 88 -16.15 7.34 22.28
CA VAL A 88 -16.66 6.01 21.92
C VAL A 88 -15.74 4.94 22.49
N LEU A 89 -14.42 5.11 22.36
CA LEU A 89 -13.41 4.18 22.89
C LEU A 89 -13.60 3.90 24.39
N ARG A 90 -13.93 4.92 25.19
CA ARG A 90 -14.19 4.76 26.64
C ARG A 90 -15.42 3.92 26.97
N LYS A 91 -16.31 3.70 26.00
CA LYS A 91 -17.55 2.91 26.14
C LYS A 91 -17.45 1.53 25.46
N THR A 92 -16.36 1.25 24.75
CA THR A 92 -16.14 -0.01 24.05
C THR A 92 -15.13 -0.87 24.79
N SER A 93 -15.46 -2.14 25.04
CA SER A 93 -14.52 -3.12 25.61
C SER A 93 -13.71 -3.87 24.55
N HIS A 94 -14.06 -3.74 23.27
CA HIS A 94 -13.44 -4.46 22.17
C HIS A 94 -13.22 -3.55 20.95
N LEU A 95 -12.14 -3.82 20.22
CA LEU A 95 -11.86 -3.26 18.90
C LEU A 95 -11.94 -4.39 17.87
N GLN A 96 -12.61 -4.13 16.74
CA GLN A 96 -12.70 -5.06 15.62
C GLN A 96 -11.50 -4.84 14.69
N GLY A 97 -10.70 -5.89 14.48
CA GLY A 97 -9.52 -5.86 13.62
C GLY A 97 -9.76 -6.45 12.23
N PRO A 98 -8.71 -6.54 11.39
CA PRO A 98 -7.32 -6.18 11.65
C PRO A 98 -7.03 -4.67 11.56
N MET A 99 -6.08 -4.17 12.36
CA MET A 99 -5.63 -2.77 12.33
C MET A 99 -4.12 -2.66 12.56
N VAL A 100 -3.43 -1.94 11.68
CA VAL A 100 -2.02 -1.59 11.82
C VAL A 100 -1.89 -0.29 12.63
N LEU A 101 -1.14 -0.34 13.73
CA LEU A 101 -0.88 0.79 14.64
C LEU A 101 0.63 0.98 14.83
N GLN A 102 1.05 2.21 15.09
CA GLN A 102 2.44 2.55 15.39
C GLN A 102 2.60 2.84 16.88
N VAL A 103 3.59 2.21 17.50
CA VAL A 103 3.93 2.44 18.90
C VAL A 103 4.80 3.70 18.99
N PRO A 104 4.33 4.78 19.64
CA PRO A 104 5.18 5.93 19.89
C PRO A 104 6.13 5.60 21.04
N PHE A 105 7.43 5.82 20.83
CA PHE A 105 8.38 5.86 21.93
C PHE A 105 8.53 7.30 22.43
N PRO A 106 8.45 7.56 23.74
CA PRO A 106 8.82 8.86 24.29
C PRO A 106 10.31 9.10 23.99
N ARG A 107 10.63 10.29 23.46
CA ARG A 107 12.00 10.79 23.39
C ARG A 107 12.32 11.59 24.65
#